data_AF-A0A6L8W5B0-F1
#
_entry.id   AF-A0A6L8W5B0-F1
#
_cell.length_a   1.000
_cell.length_b   1.000
_cell.length_c   1.000
_cell.angle_alpha   90.00
_cell.angle_beta   90.00
_cell.angle_gamma   90.00
#
_symmetry.space_group_name_H-M   'P 1'
#
loop_
_entity.id
_entity.type
_entity.pdbx_description
1 polymer ?
#
loop_
_entity_poly.entity_id
_entity_poly.type
_entity_poly.pdbx_seq_one_letter_code
_entity_poly.pdbx_strand_id
1 'polypeptide(L)'
;MSVNDIHLNLFPTTSPYNEVISDDPPFDPNRHLALEEPEFTISLADLGYELENESATGSDIAASACFRVLSDEGVAAMYHVCKQLEAFTTSNPRIERNTRGGVYRSRFLRDFSLSPEVAEHLSGILKAPLRPISMGHQLAHLNYAPKEAGKNVDKWHCDTLQVDTVMFVTDPKSVSGGEFQYFRGTRDEMAAIKARGEAIPEDRIISPEMPGPGYAVLMQGNYVVHRAKGLSKPGERITLVNGYSYADMSVDDYTAVDQLIFAEPEETVGAEYSRHVALRCARQMMQLVNEPDFSLDLAAHAQKLSRLRNELDQAIQQLDSAKQGKMRHFGD
;
A
#
# COMPACT_ATOMS: atom_id res chain seq x y z
N MET A 1 37.30 12.93 -8.88
CA MET A 1 36.08 12.39 -9.54
C MET A 1 35.02 13.44 -9.37
N SER A 2 34.43 13.92 -10.47
CA SER A 2 33.63 15.15 -10.47
C SER A 2 32.39 14.97 -9.59
N VAL A 3 32.25 15.84 -8.59
CA VAL A 3 31.14 15.87 -7.63
C VAL A 3 30.01 16.67 -8.28
N ASN A 4 29.21 16.02 -9.12
CA ASN A 4 28.01 16.61 -9.74
C ASN A 4 26.76 15.70 -9.61
N ASP A 5 26.78 14.69 -8.75
CA ASP A 5 25.70 13.69 -8.71
C ASP A 5 24.66 14.01 -7.63
N ILE A 6 23.43 14.30 -8.07
CA ILE A 6 22.24 14.27 -7.20
C ILE A 6 21.87 12.81 -6.98
N HIS A 7 22.07 12.31 -5.76
CA HIS A 7 21.67 10.96 -5.40
C HIS A 7 20.32 10.96 -4.67
N LEU A 8 19.30 10.34 -5.28
CA LEU A 8 17.98 10.16 -4.68
C LEU A 8 17.87 8.75 -4.08
N ASN A 9 17.72 8.67 -2.77
CA ASN A 9 17.51 7.40 -2.08
C ASN A 9 16.02 6.99 -2.11
N LEU A 10 15.73 5.70 -2.30
CA LEU A 10 14.36 5.17 -2.18
C LEU A 10 13.87 5.21 -0.73
N PHE A 11 14.73 4.80 0.20
CA PHE A 11 14.50 4.86 1.65
C PHE A 11 15.28 6.03 2.27
N PRO A 12 14.75 6.73 3.29
CA PRO A 12 15.50 7.80 3.95
C PRO A 12 16.76 7.26 4.65
N THR A 13 17.80 8.10 4.73
CA THR A 13 19.03 7.82 5.48
C THR A 13 18.90 8.10 6.97
N THR A 14 17.80 8.74 7.38
CA THR A 14 17.42 9.00 8.76
C THR A 14 16.24 8.11 9.15
N SER A 15 16.15 7.81 10.46
CA SER A 15 15.09 7.00 11.03
C SER A 15 14.36 7.81 12.12
N PRO A 16 13.02 7.69 12.24
CA PRO A 16 12.29 8.23 13.38
C PRO A 16 12.48 7.40 14.66
N TYR A 17 13.11 6.22 14.55
CA TYR A 17 13.31 5.28 15.65
C TYR A 17 14.79 4.96 15.87
N ASN A 18 15.16 4.81 17.14
CA ASN A 18 16.49 4.37 17.56
C ASN A 18 16.57 2.85 17.80
N GLU A 19 15.44 2.18 18.06
CA GLU A 19 15.43 0.75 18.38
C GLU A 19 15.15 -0.08 17.12
N VAL A 20 15.90 -1.16 16.96
CA VAL A 20 15.79 -2.15 15.89
C VAL A 20 15.53 -3.53 16.52
N ILE A 21 15.01 -4.48 15.73
CA ILE A 21 14.88 -5.86 16.20
C ILE A 21 16.28 -6.49 16.42
N SER A 22 16.37 -7.47 17.32
CA SER A 22 17.65 -8.05 17.73
C SER A 22 18.24 -9.06 16.75
N ASP A 23 17.39 -9.86 16.11
CA ASP A 23 17.79 -10.93 15.21
C ASP A 23 17.15 -10.68 13.84
N ASP A 24 17.76 -9.80 13.06
CA ASP A 24 17.26 -9.38 11.74
C ASP A 24 18.03 -10.12 10.63
N PRO A 25 17.50 -11.24 10.10
CA PRO A 25 18.19 -11.97 9.04
C PRO A 25 18.32 -11.11 7.78
N PRO A 26 19.37 -11.28 6.96
CA PRO A 26 19.45 -10.59 5.68
C PRO A 26 18.35 -11.11 4.74
N PHE A 27 17.75 -10.21 3.95
CA PHE A 27 16.87 -10.63 2.84
C PHE A 27 17.73 -11.05 1.63
N ASP A 28 17.48 -12.25 1.11
CA ASP A 28 18.05 -12.75 -0.14
C ASP A 28 16.90 -13.12 -1.10
N PRO A 29 16.71 -12.40 -2.21
CA PRO A 29 15.61 -12.64 -3.13
C PRO A 29 15.66 -14.05 -3.76
N ASN A 30 16.86 -14.62 -3.98
CA ASN A 30 16.99 -15.96 -4.60
C ASN A 30 16.54 -17.09 -3.68
N ARG A 31 16.51 -16.84 -2.36
CA ARG A 31 16.11 -17.82 -1.35
C ARG A 31 14.70 -17.59 -0.86
N HIS A 32 14.34 -16.33 -0.63
CA HIS A 32 13.12 -15.98 0.07
C HIS A 32 11.92 -15.76 -0.83
N LEU A 33 12.12 -15.45 -2.12
CA LEU A 33 11.01 -15.23 -3.05
C LEU A 33 10.61 -16.53 -3.77
N ALA A 34 9.32 -16.66 -4.02
CA ALA A 34 8.70 -17.66 -4.88
C ALA A 34 7.53 -16.99 -5.61
N LEU A 35 7.88 -16.09 -6.54
CA LEU A 35 6.94 -15.25 -7.28
C LEU A 35 6.19 -16.06 -8.33
N GLU A 36 4.95 -16.42 -8.02
CA GLU A 36 4.04 -17.12 -8.94
C GLU A 36 3.06 -16.13 -9.57
N GLU A 37 2.56 -16.45 -10.77
CA GLU A 37 1.50 -15.69 -11.42
C GLU A 37 0.14 -16.03 -10.78
N PRO A 38 -0.77 -15.04 -10.62
CA PRO A 38 -2.14 -15.32 -10.21
C PRO A 38 -2.91 -16.05 -11.32
N GLU A 39 -3.85 -16.91 -10.94
CA GLU A 39 -4.68 -17.65 -11.91
C GLU A 39 -5.52 -16.71 -12.80
N PHE A 40 -5.99 -15.60 -12.23
CA PHE A 40 -6.75 -14.58 -12.95
C PHE A 40 -6.55 -13.19 -12.33
N THR A 41 -6.97 -12.18 -13.09
CA THR A 41 -7.09 -10.79 -12.64
C THR A 41 -8.54 -10.33 -12.79
N ILE A 42 -8.91 -9.31 -12.01
CA ILE A 42 -10.21 -8.66 -12.02
C ILE A 42 -9.97 -7.25 -12.53
N SER A 43 -10.68 -6.84 -13.57
CA SER A 43 -10.58 -5.47 -14.10
C SER A 43 -11.45 -4.49 -13.30
N LEU A 44 -11.19 -3.20 -13.46
CA LEU A 44 -12.06 -2.13 -12.96
C LEU A 44 -13.48 -2.26 -13.56
N ALA A 45 -13.57 -2.62 -14.84
CA ALA A 45 -14.84 -2.88 -15.51
C ALA A 45 -15.61 -4.07 -14.88
N ASP A 46 -14.92 -5.13 -14.45
CA ASP A 46 -15.55 -6.27 -13.74
C ASP A 46 -16.14 -5.88 -12.38
N LEU A 47 -15.65 -4.79 -11.78
CA LEU A 47 -16.20 -4.17 -10.57
C LEU A 47 -17.30 -3.13 -10.87
N GLY A 48 -17.55 -2.81 -12.14
CA GLY A 48 -18.58 -1.86 -12.58
C GLY A 48 -18.09 -0.42 -12.75
N TYR A 49 -16.78 -0.18 -12.82
CA TYR A 49 -16.24 1.15 -13.12
C TYR A 49 -16.35 1.46 -14.63
N GLU A 50 -16.84 2.66 -14.97
CA GLU A 50 -16.93 3.17 -16.33
C GLU A 50 -15.68 3.98 -16.68
N LEU A 51 -14.76 3.37 -17.44
CA LEU A 51 -13.44 3.93 -17.78
C LEU A 51 -13.50 5.28 -18.52
N GLU A 52 -14.63 5.65 -19.13
CA GLU A 52 -14.79 6.94 -19.86
C GLU A 52 -14.92 8.16 -18.93
N ASN A 53 -15.23 7.97 -17.64
CA ASN A 53 -15.48 9.05 -16.68
C ASN A 53 -14.44 9.14 -15.54
N GLU A 54 -13.50 8.19 -15.47
CA GLU A 54 -12.46 8.17 -14.45
C GLU A 54 -11.14 8.68 -15.03
N SER A 55 -10.74 9.91 -14.67
CA SER A 55 -9.41 10.39 -15.03
C SER A 55 -8.32 9.49 -14.43
N ALA A 56 -7.41 9.02 -15.29
CA ALA A 56 -6.03 8.67 -14.96
C ALA A 56 -5.81 7.58 -13.89
N THR A 57 -6.49 6.44 -13.99
CA THR A 57 -6.00 5.24 -13.27
C THR A 57 -4.70 4.76 -13.96
N GLY A 58 -3.76 4.22 -13.18
CA GLY A 58 -2.52 3.69 -13.76
C GLY A 58 -2.68 2.29 -14.38
N SER A 59 -3.84 1.63 -14.24
CA SER A 59 -4.10 0.29 -14.75
C SER A 59 -5.60 -0.03 -14.83
N ASP A 60 -6.01 -0.82 -15.83
CA ASP A 60 -7.34 -1.39 -15.90
C ASP A 60 -7.57 -2.57 -14.94
N ILE A 61 -6.50 -3.12 -14.35
CA ILE A 61 -6.57 -4.26 -13.42
C ILE A 61 -6.85 -3.75 -12.01
N ALA A 62 -8.02 -4.07 -11.46
CA ALA A 62 -8.41 -3.70 -10.11
C ALA A 62 -7.76 -4.58 -9.04
N ALA A 63 -7.76 -5.90 -9.25
CA ALA A 63 -7.22 -6.88 -8.29
C ALA A 63 -6.74 -8.17 -8.98
N SER A 64 -6.06 -9.03 -8.22
CA SER A 64 -5.67 -10.38 -8.65
C SER A 64 -6.35 -11.47 -7.82
N ALA A 65 -6.37 -12.70 -8.35
CA ALA A 65 -6.45 -13.90 -7.51
C ALA A 65 -5.25 -13.96 -6.55
N CYS A 66 -5.32 -14.82 -5.54
CA CYS A 66 -4.19 -15.07 -4.65
C CYS A 66 -3.02 -15.71 -5.42
N PHE A 67 -1.80 -15.29 -5.13
CA PHE A 67 -0.58 -15.82 -5.73
C PHE A 67 0.54 -15.94 -4.70
N ARG A 68 1.48 -16.85 -4.93
CA ARG A 68 2.62 -17.05 -4.04
C ARG A 68 3.66 -15.95 -4.25
N VAL A 69 4.20 -15.44 -3.15
CA VAL A 69 5.26 -14.43 -3.11
C VAL A 69 6.51 -14.96 -2.42
N LEU A 70 6.35 -15.67 -1.31
CA LEU A 70 7.45 -16.18 -0.50
C LEU A 70 7.65 -17.69 -0.67
N SER A 71 8.91 -18.10 -0.72
CA SER A 71 9.30 -19.50 -0.53
C SER A 71 9.02 -19.95 0.91
N ASP A 72 9.11 -21.24 1.22
CA ASP A 72 8.97 -21.72 2.60
C ASP A 72 10.03 -21.11 3.54
N GLU A 73 11.25 -20.88 3.02
CA GLU A 73 12.31 -20.20 3.76
C GLU A 73 11.98 -18.72 3.98
N GLY A 74 11.47 -18.04 2.94
CA GLY A 74 11.02 -16.65 3.04
C GLY A 74 9.86 -16.47 4.02
N VAL A 75 8.91 -17.42 4.05
CA VAL A 75 7.83 -17.47 5.04
C VAL A 75 8.39 -17.56 6.45
N ALA A 76 9.33 -18.46 6.70
CA ALA A 76 9.92 -18.64 8.03
C ALA A 76 10.66 -17.37 8.49
N ALA A 77 11.45 -16.75 7.60
CA ALA A 77 12.16 -15.51 7.90
C ALA A 77 11.22 -14.32 8.13
N MET A 78 10.21 -14.16 7.27
CA MET A 78 9.20 -13.10 7.41
C MET A 78 8.41 -13.24 8.71
N TYR A 79 8.00 -14.47 9.07
CA TYR A 79 7.34 -14.74 10.34
C TYR A 79 8.24 -14.37 11.52
N HIS A 80 9.51 -14.81 11.51
CA HIS A 80 10.48 -14.50 12.56
C HIS A 80 10.66 -12.99 12.78
N VAL A 81 10.78 -12.22 11.69
CA VAL A 81 10.88 -10.75 11.73
C VAL A 81 9.60 -10.12 12.27
N CYS A 82 8.43 -10.54 11.78
CA CYS A 82 7.14 -10.02 12.23
C CYS A 82 6.89 -10.31 13.72
N LYS A 83 7.32 -11.48 14.22
CA LYS A 83 7.20 -11.83 15.65
C LYS A 83 8.03 -10.93 16.55
N GLN A 84 9.22 -10.51 16.12
CA GLN A 84 10.00 -9.52 16.88
C GLN A 84 9.38 -8.12 16.79
N LEU A 85 8.85 -7.76 15.61
CA LEU A 85 8.20 -6.46 15.40
C LEU A 85 6.90 -6.28 16.21
N GLU A 86 6.30 -7.38 16.68
CA GLU A 86 5.14 -7.37 17.58
C GLU A 86 5.45 -6.63 18.91
N ALA A 87 6.71 -6.55 19.33
CA ALA A 87 7.11 -5.75 20.49
C ALA A 87 6.84 -4.24 20.31
N PHE A 88 6.69 -3.78 19.06
CA PHE A 88 6.44 -2.38 18.70
C PHE A 88 5.00 -2.15 18.25
N THR A 89 4.05 -3.06 18.56
CA THR A 89 2.65 -2.83 18.17
C THR A 89 2.09 -1.59 18.84
N THR A 90 1.39 -0.78 18.06
CA THR A 90 0.55 0.33 18.52
C THR A 90 -0.90 0.07 18.14
N SER A 91 -1.77 1.02 18.44
CA SER A 91 -3.17 1.04 18.09
C SER A 91 -3.53 2.39 17.48
N ASN A 92 -4.41 2.40 16.50
CA ASN A 92 -5.01 3.63 15.99
C ASN A 92 -6.54 3.46 15.88
N PRO A 93 -7.33 4.51 15.60
CA PRO A 93 -8.79 4.42 15.58
C PRO A 93 -9.35 3.47 14.51
N ARG A 94 -8.52 3.00 13.57
CA ARG A 94 -8.89 2.04 12.52
C ARG A 94 -8.50 0.60 12.89
N ILE A 95 -7.30 0.39 13.42
CA ILE A 95 -6.72 -0.94 13.67
C ILE A 95 -6.19 -1.03 15.10
N GLU A 96 -6.77 -1.95 15.87
CA GLU A 96 -6.47 -2.13 17.30
C GLU A 96 -5.02 -2.56 17.57
N ARG A 97 -4.44 -3.40 16.70
CA ARG A 97 -3.08 -3.90 16.85
C ARG A 97 -2.35 -3.94 15.51
N ASN A 98 -1.41 -3.02 15.34
CA ASN A 98 -0.59 -2.94 14.14
C ASN A 98 0.83 -2.50 14.45
N THR A 99 1.74 -2.77 13.51
CA THR A 99 3.08 -2.15 13.48
C THR A 99 3.25 -1.51 12.11
N ARG A 100 3.21 -0.18 12.09
CA ARG A 100 3.62 0.64 10.95
C ARG A 100 5.05 1.14 11.17
N GLY A 101 5.75 1.44 10.09
CA GLY A 101 7.16 1.87 10.15
C GLY A 101 8.14 0.75 10.52
N GLY A 102 7.73 -0.52 10.44
CA GLY A 102 8.60 -1.67 10.75
C GLY A 102 9.88 -1.71 9.90
N VAL A 103 9.85 -1.14 8.69
CA VAL A 103 11.01 -0.98 7.78
C VAL A 103 12.13 -0.10 8.33
N TYR A 104 11.86 0.73 9.35
CA TYR A 104 12.89 1.46 10.08
C TYR A 104 13.57 0.61 11.15
N ARG A 105 12.94 -0.49 11.55
CA ARG A 105 13.35 -1.37 12.65
C ARG A 105 13.87 -2.73 12.19
N SER A 106 13.58 -3.11 10.94
CA SER A 106 14.06 -4.32 10.27
C SER A 106 14.52 -4.01 8.85
N ARG A 107 15.79 -4.32 8.59
CA ARG A 107 16.39 -4.38 7.27
C ARG A 107 15.80 -5.51 6.44
N PHE A 108 15.49 -6.68 6.99
CA PHE A 108 14.82 -7.74 6.23
C PHE A 108 13.52 -7.22 5.61
N LEU A 109 12.64 -6.65 6.45
CA LEU A 109 11.34 -6.14 6.01
C LEU A 109 11.50 -5.01 4.99
N ARG A 110 12.48 -4.12 5.22
CA ARG A 110 12.79 -3.03 4.29
C ARG A 110 13.29 -3.55 2.94
N ASP A 111 14.26 -4.44 2.93
CA ASP A 111 14.89 -4.94 1.71
C ASP A 111 13.90 -5.80 0.91
N PHE A 112 13.02 -6.58 1.56
CA PHE A 112 11.87 -7.22 0.92
C PHE A 112 10.90 -6.18 0.31
N SER A 113 10.50 -5.17 1.08
CA SER A 113 9.49 -4.19 0.64
C SER A 113 9.99 -3.29 -0.48
N LEU A 114 11.31 -3.14 -0.62
CA LEU A 114 11.97 -2.37 -1.67
C LEU A 114 12.51 -3.25 -2.81
N SER A 115 12.26 -4.56 -2.79
CA SER A 115 12.81 -5.50 -3.77
C SER A 115 12.38 -5.14 -5.20
N PRO A 116 13.33 -4.92 -6.13
CA PRO A 116 13.00 -4.68 -7.52
C PRO A 116 12.34 -5.90 -8.18
N GLU A 117 12.69 -7.11 -7.76
CA GLU A 117 12.10 -8.36 -8.26
C GLU A 117 10.60 -8.43 -7.93
N VAL A 118 10.22 -8.07 -6.70
CA VAL A 118 8.81 -8.00 -6.32
C VAL A 118 8.10 -6.89 -7.08
N ALA A 119 8.69 -5.68 -7.15
CA ALA A 119 8.07 -4.56 -7.86
C ALA A 119 7.85 -4.85 -9.36
N GLU A 120 8.82 -5.50 -10.02
CA GLU A 120 8.73 -5.91 -11.43
C GLU A 120 7.64 -6.97 -11.63
N HIS A 121 7.57 -7.98 -10.76
CA HIS A 121 6.52 -9.00 -10.80
C HIS A 121 5.12 -8.40 -10.67
N LEU A 122 4.91 -7.55 -9.67
CA LEU A 122 3.62 -6.88 -9.48
C LEU A 122 3.29 -5.93 -10.64
N SER A 123 4.30 -5.30 -11.25
CA SER A 123 4.11 -4.50 -12.46
C SER A 123 3.60 -5.33 -13.64
N GLY A 124 4.07 -6.57 -13.78
CA GLY A 124 3.60 -7.53 -14.77
C GLY A 124 2.13 -7.88 -14.59
N ILE A 125 1.73 -8.21 -13.35
CA ILE A 125 0.34 -8.54 -13.01
C ILE A 125 -0.60 -7.35 -13.27
N LEU A 126 -0.22 -6.16 -12.82
CA LEU A 126 -1.00 -4.93 -13.00
C LEU A 126 -0.90 -4.34 -14.41
N LYS A 127 0.01 -4.85 -15.26
CA LYS A 127 0.29 -4.29 -16.59
C LYS A 127 0.61 -2.78 -16.55
N ALA A 128 1.23 -2.34 -15.46
CA ALA A 128 1.58 -0.96 -15.22
C ALA A 128 2.87 -0.92 -14.40
N PRO A 129 3.85 -0.05 -14.74
CA PRO A 129 5.09 -0.02 -14.00
C PRO A 129 4.84 0.52 -12.58
N LEU A 130 5.27 -0.24 -11.58
CA LEU A 130 5.13 0.09 -10.16
C LEU A 130 6.49 0.39 -9.53
N ARG A 131 6.45 1.14 -8.43
CA ARG A 131 7.59 1.38 -7.54
C ARG A 131 7.13 1.29 -6.09
N PRO A 132 7.97 0.79 -5.17
CA PRO A 132 7.65 0.83 -3.75
C PRO A 132 7.34 2.26 -3.31
N ILE A 133 6.31 2.42 -2.47
CA ILE A 133 5.97 3.75 -1.93
C ILE A 133 7.11 4.24 -1.03
N SER A 134 7.41 5.53 -1.10
CA SER A 134 8.56 6.10 -0.39
C SER A 134 8.22 6.67 1.00
N MET A 135 7.11 6.21 1.59
CA MET A 135 6.66 6.55 2.94
C MET A 135 6.78 5.28 3.81
N GLY A 136 7.75 5.23 4.71
CA GLY A 136 8.08 4.01 5.46
C GLY A 136 6.92 3.45 6.29
N HIS A 137 6.01 4.29 6.80
CA HIS A 137 4.83 3.85 7.56
C HIS A 137 3.68 3.33 6.69
N GLN A 138 3.71 3.61 5.39
CA GLN A 138 2.81 3.01 4.39
C GLN A 138 3.49 1.92 3.55
N LEU A 139 4.82 1.84 3.59
CA LEU A 139 5.58 0.87 2.81
C LEU A 139 5.30 -0.55 3.28
N ALA A 140 5.47 -0.84 4.58
CA ALA A 140 5.20 -2.17 5.11
C ALA A 140 4.41 -2.06 6.42
N HIS A 141 3.13 -2.38 6.35
CA HIS A 141 2.21 -2.28 7.47
C HIS A 141 1.81 -3.69 7.94
N LEU A 142 2.10 -4.00 9.20
CA LEU A 142 1.78 -5.27 9.81
C LEU A 142 0.49 -5.14 10.62
N ASN A 143 -0.49 -6.00 10.36
CA ASN A 143 -1.71 -6.11 11.15
C ASN A 143 -1.68 -7.41 11.96
N TYR A 144 -1.94 -7.29 13.26
CA TYR A 144 -2.02 -8.43 14.18
C TYR A 144 -3.46 -8.66 14.59
N ALA A 145 -3.78 -9.90 15.00
CA ALA A 145 -5.07 -10.22 15.60
C ALA A 145 -5.37 -9.28 16.79
N PRO A 146 -6.59 -8.69 16.87
CA PRO A 146 -7.06 -7.98 18.05
C PRO A 146 -7.02 -8.87 19.30
N LYS A 147 -7.02 -8.26 20.49
CA LYS A 147 -7.00 -9.05 21.74
C LYS A 147 -8.32 -9.77 21.99
N GLU A 148 -9.42 -9.19 21.50
CA GLU A 148 -10.77 -9.72 21.65
C GLU A 148 -11.28 -10.31 20.33
N ALA A 149 -11.77 -11.55 20.38
CA ALA A 149 -12.43 -12.17 19.23
C ALA A 149 -13.76 -11.45 18.91
N GLY A 150 -14.18 -11.52 17.65
CA GLY A 150 -15.44 -10.97 17.16
C GLY A 150 -15.38 -9.52 16.66
N LYS A 151 -14.31 -8.77 16.95
CA LYS A 151 -14.08 -7.45 16.39
C LYS A 151 -13.37 -7.55 15.03
N ASN A 152 -13.86 -6.81 14.03
CA ASN A 152 -13.18 -6.69 12.76
C ASN A 152 -11.76 -6.11 12.95
N VAL A 153 -10.80 -6.64 12.19
CA VAL A 153 -9.43 -6.15 12.20
C VAL A 153 -9.36 -4.81 11.49
N ASP A 154 -10.10 -4.69 10.39
CA ASP A 154 -10.32 -3.44 9.68
C ASP A 154 -11.75 -3.42 9.09
N LYS A 155 -12.34 -2.24 9.03
CA LYS A 155 -13.69 -1.99 8.52
C LYS A 155 -13.70 -2.00 7.00
N TRP A 156 -14.87 -1.93 6.37
CA TRP A 156 -14.95 -1.70 4.93
C TRP A 156 -14.38 -0.32 4.57
N HIS A 157 -13.45 -0.27 3.62
CA HIS A 157 -12.80 0.97 3.18
C HIS A 157 -12.24 0.84 1.76
N CYS A 158 -11.79 1.96 1.22
CA CYS A 158 -10.75 1.99 0.18
C CYS A 158 -9.48 2.54 0.82
N ASP A 159 -8.33 2.12 0.30
CA ASP A 159 -7.04 2.53 0.80
C ASP A 159 -6.56 3.85 0.21
N THR A 160 -5.62 4.45 0.94
CA THR A 160 -4.92 5.68 0.52
C THR A 160 -3.67 5.38 -0.33
N LEU A 161 -3.34 4.10 -0.48
CA LEU A 161 -2.29 3.61 -1.35
C LEU A 161 -2.80 3.51 -2.79
N GLN A 162 -2.10 4.17 -3.72
CA GLN A 162 -1.57 3.53 -4.93
C GLN A 162 -2.12 2.13 -5.29
N VAL A 163 -1.20 1.20 -5.09
CA VAL A 163 -1.40 -0.22 -5.24
C VAL A 163 -0.87 -0.83 -3.95
N ASP A 164 -1.50 -1.89 -3.49
CA ASP A 164 -1.03 -2.62 -2.33
C ASP A 164 -1.15 -4.13 -2.53
N THR A 165 -0.37 -4.85 -1.73
CA THR A 165 -0.54 -6.29 -1.57
C THR A 165 -0.94 -6.58 -0.15
N VAL A 166 -1.87 -7.51 0.05
CA VAL A 166 -2.20 -8.08 1.37
C VAL A 166 -1.69 -9.51 1.41
N MET A 167 -0.58 -9.73 2.11
CA MET A 167 0.06 -11.03 2.27
C MET A 167 -0.22 -11.63 3.65
N PHE A 168 -0.55 -12.91 3.70
CA PHE A 168 -0.65 -13.64 4.97
C PHE A 168 0.73 -14.11 5.42
N VAL A 169 1.14 -13.73 6.62
CA VAL A 169 2.41 -14.18 7.24
C VAL A 169 2.18 -15.43 8.09
N THR A 170 1.00 -15.55 8.70
CA THR A 170 0.54 -16.74 9.43
C THR A 170 -0.45 -17.52 8.59
N ASP A 171 -0.61 -18.82 8.86
CA ASP A 171 -1.51 -19.68 8.08
C ASP A 171 -2.98 -19.28 8.31
N PRO A 172 -3.70 -18.77 7.29
CA PRO A 172 -5.12 -18.42 7.43
C PRO A 172 -6.00 -19.62 7.77
N LYS A 173 -5.58 -20.86 7.45
CA LYS A 173 -6.33 -22.09 7.75
C LYS A 173 -6.18 -22.52 9.21
N SER A 174 -5.25 -21.94 9.95
CA SER A 174 -5.04 -22.21 11.38
C SER A 174 -6.01 -21.45 12.29
N VAL A 175 -6.78 -20.51 11.74
CA VAL A 175 -7.74 -19.67 12.48
C VAL A 175 -9.15 -19.81 11.91
N SER A 176 -10.15 -19.34 12.68
CA SER A 176 -11.54 -19.24 12.23
C SER A 176 -11.95 -17.76 12.19
N GLY A 177 -12.56 -17.31 11.09
CA GLY A 177 -12.69 -15.88 10.82
C GLY A 177 -11.38 -15.28 10.30
N GLY A 178 -11.23 -13.95 10.35
CA GLY A 178 -9.99 -13.30 9.91
C GLY A 178 -9.85 -13.13 8.41
N GLU A 179 -10.89 -13.46 7.64
CA GLU A 179 -10.83 -13.47 6.19
C GLU A 179 -10.60 -12.05 5.65
N PHE A 180 -9.75 -11.96 4.63
CA PHE A 180 -9.78 -10.82 3.73
C PHE A 180 -11.05 -10.91 2.88
N GLN A 181 -11.75 -9.78 2.73
CA GLN A 181 -12.93 -9.71 1.89
C GLN A 181 -12.90 -8.45 1.03
N TYR A 182 -13.37 -8.57 -0.20
CA TYR A 182 -13.61 -7.42 -1.07
C TYR A 182 -15.07 -7.38 -1.52
N PHE A 183 -15.54 -6.19 -1.83
CA PHE A 183 -16.87 -5.95 -2.40
C PHE A 183 -16.75 -5.97 -3.93
N ARG A 184 -17.52 -6.82 -4.58
CA ARG A 184 -17.62 -6.90 -6.05
C ARG A 184 -18.50 -5.77 -6.54
N GLY A 185 -17.99 -4.54 -6.50
CA GLY A 185 -18.68 -3.32 -6.90
C GLY A 185 -17.79 -2.09 -6.75
N THR A 186 -18.32 -0.93 -7.14
CA THR A 186 -17.57 0.32 -7.05
C THR A 186 -17.63 0.93 -5.65
N ARG A 187 -16.66 1.79 -5.34
CA ARG A 187 -16.67 2.66 -4.15
C ARG A 187 -17.97 3.47 -4.02
N ASP A 188 -18.51 3.94 -5.14
CA ASP A 188 -19.65 4.84 -5.18
C ASP A 188 -20.95 4.07 -4.92
N GLU A 189 -21.05 2.85 -5.45
CA GLU A 189 -22.12 1.93 -5.10
C GLU A 189 -22.09 1.58 -3.61
N MET A 190 -20.92 1.26 -3.06
CA MET A 190 -20.76 1.00 -1.62
C MET A 190 -21.16 2.22 -0.78
N ALA A 191 -20.73 3.43 -1.18
CA ALA A 191 -21.11 4.66 -0.53
C ALA A 191 -22.64 4.88 -0.57
N ALA A 192 -23.27 4.62 -1.71
CA ALA A 192 -24.71 4.76 -1.90
C ALA A 192 -25.50 3.75 -1.05
N ILE A 193 -25.09 2.48 -1.00
CA ILE A 193 -25.65 1.46 -0.10
C ILE A 193 -25.59 1.96 1.34
N LYS A 194 -24.42 2.47 1.75
CA LYS A 194 -24.23 2.97 3.11
C LYS A 194 -25.10 4.19 3.42
N ALA A 195 -25.20 5.14 2.49
CA ALA A 195 -26.01 6.34 2.63
C ALA A 195 -27.51 6.02 2.78
N ARG A 196 -27.99 4.92 2.17
CA ARG A 196 -29.36 4.42 2.34
C ARG A 196 -29.58 3.59 3.62
N GLY A 197 -28.51 3.27 4.36
CA GLY A 197 -28.58 2.41 5.55
C GLY A 197 -28.89 0.95 5.22
N GLU A 198 -28.63 0.52 3.99
CA GLU A 198 -28.88 -0.84 3.52
C GLU A 198 -27.73 -1.78 3.93
N ALA A 199 -28.04 -3.07 4.04
CA ALA A 199 -27.03 -4.11 4.18
C ALA A 199 -26.28 -4.30 2.86
N ILE A 200 -24.98 -4.61 2.94
CA ILE A 200 -24.18 -4.97 1.77
C ILE A 200 -24.71 -6.32 1.23
N PRO A 201 -25.03 -6.43 -0.07
CA PRO A 201 -25.50 -7.69 -0.65
C PRO A 201 -24.47 -8.82 -0.46
N GLU A 202 -24.89 -9.94 0.14
CA GLU A 202 -23.99 -11.05 0.50
C GLU A 202 -23.32 -11.69 -0.73
N ASP A 203 -24.03 -11.76 -1.85
CA ASP A 203 -23.54 -12.27 -3.14
C ASP A 203 -22.47 -11.39 -3.78
N ARG A 204 -22.30 -10.15 -3.27
CA ARG A 204 -21.25 -9.21 -3.68
C ARG A 204 -20.08 -9.16 -2.70
N ILE A 205 -20.11 -9.90 -1.59
CA ILE A 205 -18.98 -10.01 -0.65
C ILE A 205 -18.17 -11.24 -1.01
N ILE A 206 -16.96 -11.03 -1.50
CA ILE A 206 -16.07 -12.12 -1.92
C ILE A 206 -14.98 -12.34 -0.88
N SER A 207 -14.82 -13.59 -0.44
CA SER A 207 -13.68 -14.07 0.35
C SER A 207 -12.82 -14.97 -0.55
N PRO A 208 -11.71 -14.48 -1.13
CA PRO A 208 -10.83 -15.34 -1.90
C PRO A 208 -10.20 -16.44 -1.03
N GLU A 209 -9.99 -17.63 -1.60
CA GLU A 209 -9.24 -18.68 -0.90
C GLU A 209 -7.79 -18.25 -0.73
N MET A 210 -7.29 -18.30 0.50
CA MET A 210 -5.88 -18.03 0.80
C MET A 210 -5.17 -19.36 1.07
N PRO A 211 -4.27 -19.84 0.17
CA PRO A 211 -3.72 -21.18 0.27
C PRO A 211 -2.88 -21.44 1.52
N GLY A 212 -2.15 -20.43 2.01
CA GLY A 212 -1.27 -20.52 3.16
C GLY A 212 -0.43 -19.24 3.38
N PRO A 213 0.57 -19.27 4.27
CA PRO A 213 1.52 -18.19 4.45
C PRO A 213 2.32 -17.89 3.18
N GLY A 214 2.72 -16.63 2.99
CA GLY A 214 3.49 -16.18 1.84
C GLY A 214 2.69 -15.99 0.56
N TYR A 215 1.36 -16.17 0.62
CA TYR A 215 0.44 -15.83 -0.47
C TYR A 215 -0.13 -14.44 -0.26
N ALA A 216 -0.30 -13.71 -1.36
CA ALA A 216 -0.82 -12.36 -1.37
C ALA A 216 -1.96 -12.19 -2.39
N VAL A 217 -2.78 -11.18 -2.15
CA VAL A 217 -3.64 -10.55 -3.16
C VAL A 217 -3.04 -9.19 -3.49
N LEU A 218 -3.06 -8.81 -4.76
CA LEU A 218 -2.66 -7.50 -5.26
C LEU A 218 -3.89 -6.72 -5.66
N MET A 219 -3.95 -5.42 -5.33
CA MET A 219 -5.08 -4.57 -5.69
C MET A 219 -4.73 -3.09 -5.82
N GLN A 220 -5.56 -2.36 -6.56
CA GLN A 220 -5.58 -0.90 -6.52
C GLN A 220 -6.32 -0.43 -5.26
N GLY A 221 -5.57 0.10 -4.29
CA GLY A 221 -6.10 0.38 -2.96
C GLY A 221 -7.29 1.33 -2.97
N ASN A 222 -7.26 2.36 -3.82
CA ASN A 222 -8.35 3.34 -3.88
C ASN A 222 -9.63 2.80 -4.55
N TYR A 223 -9.54 1.78 -5.41
CA TYR A 223 -10.69 1.29 -6.19
C TYR A 223 -11.33 0.03 -5.62
N VAL A 224 -10.55 -0.82 -4.96
CA VAL A 224 -11.08 -2.08 -4.39
C VAL A 224 -11.56 -1.84 -2.98
N VAL A 225 -12.88 -1.82 -2.79
CA VAL A 225 -13.49 -1.75 -1.47
C VAL A 225 -13.27 -3.08 -0.75
N HIS A 226 -12.62 -3.05 0.41
CA HIS A 226 -12.25 -4.27 1.13
C HIS A 226 -12.27 -4.12 2.65
N ARG A 227 -12.19 -5.26 3.36
CA ARG A 227 -12.09 -5.34 4.82
C ARG A 227 -11.27 -6.54 5.29
N ALA A 228 -10.91 -6.53 6.57
CA ALA A 228 -10.36 -7.68 7.28
C ALA A 228 -11.31 -8.09 8.41
N LYS A 229 -11.99 -9.23 8.24
CA LYS A 229 -12.96 -9.73 9.23
C LYS A 229 -12.30 -10.07 10.55
N GLY A 230 -13.09 -10.01 11.62
CA GLY A 230 -12.68 -10.45 12.94
C GLY A 230 -12.47 -11.96 13.01
N LEU A 231 -11.57 -12.39 13.90
CA LEU A 231 -11.48 -13.79 14.27
C LEU A 231 -12.70 -14.19 15.11
N SER A 232 -13.29 -15.36 14.86
CA SER A 232 -14.40 -15.88 15.67
C SER A 232 -13.95 -16.51 16.98
N LYS A 233 -12.66 -16.86 17.09
CA LYS A 233 -11.98 -17.35 18.29
C LYS A 233 -10.58 -16.74 18.39
N PRO A 234 -10.00 -16.62 19.59
CA PRO A 234 -8.61 -16.18 19.72
C PRO A 234 -7.66 -17.05 18.88
N GLY A 235 -6.72 -16.41 18.18
CA GLY A 235 -5.74 -17.06 17.31
C GLY A 235 -4.69 -16.09 16.84
N GLU A 236 -3.57 -16.60 16.36
CA GLU A 236 -2.50 -15.78 15.78
C GLU A 236 -2.84 -15.46 14.32
N ARG A 237 -2.94 -14.17 14.00
CA ARG A 237 -3.12 -13.68 12.64
C ARG A 237 -2.15 -12.53 12.41
N ILE A 238 -1.27 -12.68 11.44
CA ILE A 238 -0.37 -11.63 10.99
C ILE A 238 -0.55 -11.49 9.47
N THR A 239 -0.87 -10.28 9.03
CA THR A 239 -0.86 -9.91 7.60
C THR A 239 0.07 -8.75 7.38
N LEU A 240 0.82 -8.79 6.29
CA LEU A 240 1.67 -7.71 5.82
C LEU A 240 0.98 -7.02 4.63
N VAL A 241 0.74 -5.72 4.75
CA VAL A 241 0.32 -4.85 3.65
C VAL A 241 1.56 -4.14 3.12
N ASN A 242 1.91 -4.36 1.85
CA ASN A 242 3.06 -3.71 1.22
C ASN A 242 2.61 -2.76 0.11
N GLY A 243 3.03 -1.49 0.18
CA GLY A 243 2.50 -0.39 -0.63
C GLY A 243 3.38 0.02 -1.81
N TYR A 244 2.74 0.38 -2.92
CA TYR A 244 3.35 0.77 -4.18
C TYR A 244 2.68 2.00 -4.78
N SER A 245 3.45 2.77 -5.54
CA SER A 245 3.00 3.86 -6.39
C SER A 245 3.19 3.51 -7.85
N TYR A 246 2.40 4.09 -8.74
CA TYR A 246 2.67 4.02 -10.17
C TYR A 246 3.99 4.73 -10.48
N ALA A 247 4.83 4.09 -11.29
CA ALA A 247 6.09 4.67 -11.75
C ALA A 247 5.87 5.76 -12.79
N ASP A 248 4.75 5.68 -13.53
CA ASP A 248 4.30 6.75 -14.40
C ASP A 248 3.81 7.93 -13.56
N MET A 249 4.61 8.99 -13.56
CA MET A 249 4.34 10.24 -12.87
C MET A 249 3.20 11.04 -13.51
N SER A 250 2.70 10.58 -14.66
CA SER A 250 1.50 11.12 -15.29
C SER A 250 0.21 10.77 -14.52
N VAL A 251 0.27 9.72 -13.70
CA VAL A 251 -0.80 9.27 -12.82
C VAL A 251 -0.79 10.09 -11.52
N ASP A 252 -1.97 10.57 -11.14
CA ASP A 252 -2.15 11.37 -9.94
C ASP A 252 -1.85 10.56 -8.67
N ASP A 253 -1.09 11.15 -7.75
CA ASP A 253 -0.90 10.60 -6.41
C ASP A 253 -2.10 10.96 -5.54
N TYR A 254 -2.86 9.95 -5.16
CA TYR A 254 -4.05 10.10 -4.31
C TYR A 254 -3.76 9.75 -2.84
N THR A 255 -2.49 9.74 -2.43
CA THR A 255 -2.13 9.75 -1.02
C THR A 255 -2.91 10.83 -0.29
N ALA A 256 -3.60 10.44 0.78
CA ALA A 256 -4.56 11.30 1.50
C ALA A 256 -4.07 11.62 2.90
N VAL A 257 -3.37 12.75 3.06
CA VAL A 257 -2.76 13.17 4.36
C VAL A 257 -3.83 13.29 5.45
N ASP A 258 -5.01 13.77 5.09
CA ASP A 258 -6.16 13.93 5.99
C ASP A 258 -6.69 12.59 6.54
N GLN A 259 -6.33 11.47 5.93
CA GLN A 259 -6.61 10.12 6.44
C GLN A 259 -5.42 9.55 7.22
N LEU A 260 -4.19 9.82 6.75
CA LEU A 260 -2.97 9.29 7.35
C LEU A 260 -2.73 9.79 8.78
N ILE A 261 -3.13 11.02 9.10
CA ILE A 261 -3.03 11.57 10.46
C ILE A 261 -3.89 10.83 11.50
N PHE A 262 -4.84 9.99 11.06
CA PHE A 262 -5.55 9.09 11.97
C PHE A 262 -4.79 7.79 12.21
N ALA A 263 -3.87 7.40 11.32
CA ALA A 263 -3.08 6.19 11.46
C ALA A 263 -1.76 6.43 12.21
N GLU A 264 -1.15 7.60 12.02
CA GLU A 264 0.21 7.93 12.47
C GLU A 264 0.32 9.33 13.09
N PRO A 265 1.35 9.59 13.93
CA PRO A 265 1.65 10.93 14.42
C PRO A 265 1.84 11.95 13.30
N GLU A 266 1.37 13.17 13.50
CA GLU A 266 1.38 14.23 12.48
C GLU A 266 2.79 14.54 11.97
N GLU A 267 3.79 14.52 12.85
CA GLU A 267 5.19 14.80 12.51
C GLU A 267 5.76 13.73 11.58
N THR A 268 5.38 12.47 11.81
CA THR A 268 5.74 11.33 10.96
C THR A 268 5.07 11.44 9.59
N VAL A 269 3.76 11.70 9.57
CA VAL A 269 3.00 11.87 8.32
C VAL A 269 3.57 13.03 7.51
N GLY A 270 3.79 14.19 8.15
CA GLY A 270 4.35 15.37 7.51
C GLY A 270 5.74 15.13 6.92
N ALA A 271 6.63 14.47 7.66
CA ALA A 271 7.98 14.15 7.19
C ALA A 271 7.97 13.17 6.00
N GLU A 272 7.21 12.08 6.10
CA GLU A 272 7.17 11.05 5.06
C GLU A 272 6.45 11.52 3.80
N TYR A 273 5.31 12.21 3.94
CA TYR A 273 4.56 12.73 2.80
C TYR A 273 5.35 13.82 2.07
N SER A 274 5.95 14.77 2.79
CA SER A 274 6.80 15.79 2.17
C SER A 274 7.97 15.16 1.42
N ARG A 275 8.60 14.12 1.99
CA ARG A 275 9.65 13.36 1.31
C ARG A 275 9.12 12.63 0.07
N HIS A 276 7.95 12.03 0.16
CA HIS A 276 7.32 11.31 -0.97
C HIS A 276 7.12 12.23 -2.16
N VAL A 277 6.46 13.36 -1.94
CA VAL A 277 6.23 14.38 -2.97
C VAL A 277 7.55 14.96 -3.49
N ALA A 278 8.52 15.24 -2.62
CA ALA A 278 9.84 15.72 -3.03
C ALA A 278 10.57 14.72 -3.95
N LEU A 279 10.53 13.42 -3.62
CA LEU A 279 11.13 12.37 -4.44
C LEU A 279 10.43 12.24 -5.80
N ARG A 280 9.09 12.32 -5.81
CA ARG A 280 8.26 12.36 -7.02
C ARG A 280 8.63 13.55 -7.92
N CYS A 281 8.69 14.76 -7.37
CA CYS A 281 9.07 15.97 -8.10
C CYS A 281 10.52 15.90 -8.60
N ALA A 282 11.46 15.43 -7.78
CA ALA A 282 12.86 15.31 -8.15
C ALA A 282 13.07 14.38 -9.35
N ARG A 283 12.34 13.26 -9.43
CA ARG A 283 12.38 12.36 -10.59
C ARG A 283 11.88 13.01 -11.87
N GLN A 284 10.77 13.74 -11.79
CA GLN A 284 10.25 14.49 -12.95
C GLN A 284 11.24 15.60 -13.37
N MET A 285 11.84 16.31 -12.42
CA MET A 285 12.89 17.30 -12.71
C MET A 285 14.13 16.68 -13.33
N MET A 286 14.58 15.50 -12.88
CA MET A 286 15.71 14.79 -13.48
C MET A 286 15.49 14.49 -14.96
N GLN A 287 14.26 14.15 -15.37
CA GLN A 287 13.93 13.99 -16.78
C GLN A 287 14.10 15.32 -17.55
N LEU A 288 13.59 16.43 -17.01
CA LEU A 288 13.73 17.75 -17.64
C LEU A 288 15.20 18.22 -17.75
N VAL A 289 16.02 17.90 -16.74
CA VAL A 289 17.43 18.29 -16.70
C VAL A 289 18.28 17.43 -17.65
N ASN A 290 18.10 16.11 -17.62
CA ASN A 290 18.99 15.17 -18.31
C ASN A 290 18.51 14.82 -19.73
N GLU A 291 17.20 14.90 -19.98
CA GLU A 291 16.57 14.53 -21.25
C GLU A 291 15.63 15.67 -21.74
N PRO A 292 16.15 16.89 -21.99
CA PRO A 292 15.35 17.97 -22.52
C PRO A 292 14.80 17.62 -23.90
N ASP A 293 13.48 17.76 -24.06
CA ASP A 293 12.81 17.51 -25.33
C ASP A 293 12.79 18.78 -26.19
N PHE A 294 13.78 18.90 -27.08
CA PHE A 294 13.94 20.05 -27.98
C PHE A 294 12.88 20.14 -29.10
N SER A 295 11.96 19.18 -29.20
CA SER A 295 10.89 19.19 -30.20
C SER A 295 9.65 19.97 -29.76
N LEU A 296 9.53 20.28 -28.47
CA LEU A 296 8.37 20.95 -27.89
C LEU A 296 8.41 22.48 -28.08
N ASP A 297 7.23 23.08 -28.11
CA ASP A 297 7.10 24.54 -28.07
C ASP A 297 7.21 25.09 -26.64
N LEU A 298 7.26 26.42 -26.52
CA LEU A 298 7.36 27.09 -25.22
C LEU A 298 6.18 26.78 -24.29
N ALA A 299 4.98 26.58 -24.84
CA ALA A 299 3.78 26.32 -24.04
C ALA A 299 3.83 24.91 -23.43
N ALA A 300 4.25 23.91 -24.20
CA ALA A 300 4.43 22.54 -23.74
C ALA A 300 5.55 22.43 -22.68
N HIS A 301 6.66 23.15 -22.84
CA HIS A 301 7.68 23.26 -21.78
C HIS A 301 7.12 23.90 -20.50
N ALA A 302 6.36 25.00 -20.63
CA ALA A 302 5.71 25.65 -19.49
C ALA A 302 4.69 24.73 -18.80
N GLN A 303 4.00 23.87 -19.56
CA GLN A 303 3.06 22.88 -19.02
C GLN A 303 3.76 21.83 -18.16
N LYS A 304 4.92 21.31 -18.60
CA LYS A 304 5.72 20.35 -17.80
C LYS A 304 6.16 20.96 -16.46
N LEU A 305 6.62 22.22 -16.45
CA LEU A 305 6.97 22.93 -15.21
C LEU A 305 5.75 23.26 -14.34
N SER A 306 4.63 23.62 -14.96
CA SER A 306 3.39 23.91 -14.25
C SER A 306 2.84 22.67 -13.56
N ARG A 307 2.98 21.47 -14.15
CA ARG A 307 2.61 20.21 -13.53
C ARG A 307 3.35 19.97 -12.21
N LEU A 308 4.67 20.15 -12.22
CA LEU A 308 5.51 20.05 -11.02
C LEU A 308 5.08 21.05 -9.93
N ARG A 309 4.82 22.31 -10.30
CA ARG A 309 4.30 23.32 -9.37
C ARG A 309 2.96 22.89 -8.79
N ASN A 310 2.04 22.41 -9.62
CA ASN A 310 0.71 21.98 -9.17
C ASN A 310 0.79 20.80 -8.18
N GLU A 311 1.70 19.84 -8.39
CA GLU A 311 1.92 18.72 -7.45
C GLU A 311 2.41 19.22 -6.09
N LEU A 312 3.33 20.20 -6.07
CA LEU A 312 3.77 20.84 -4.83
C LEU A 312 2.64 21.65 -4.16
N ASP A 313 1.88 22.43 -4.93
CA ASP A 313 0.76 23.23 -4.42
C ASP A 313 -0.32 22.32 -3.79
N GLN A 314 -0.65 21.21 -4.44
CA GLN A 314 -1.56 20.19 -3.91
C GLN A 314 -1.01 19.57 -2.61
N ALA A 315 0.29 19.27 -2.55
CA ALA A 315 0.89 18.73 -1.34
C ALA A 315 0.87 19.72 -0.17
N ILE A 316 1.17 21.00 -0.42
CA ILE A 316 1.06 22.07 0.58
C ILE A 316 -0.38 22.17 1.07
N GLN A 317 -1.35 22.19 0.15
CA GLN A 317 -2.77 22.25 0.50
C GLN A 317 -3.19 21.05 1.37
N GLN A 318 -2.76 19.83 1.04
CA GLN A 318 -3.05 18.63 1.84
C GLN A 318 -2.49 18.78 3.26
N LEU A 319 -1.25 19.25 3.41
CA LEU A 319 -0.62 19.46 4.73
C LEU A 319 -1.35 20.54 5.54
N ASP A 320 -1.70 21.67 4.93
CA ASP A 320 -2.38 22.79 5.59
C ASP A 320 -3.82 22.44 6.03
N SER A 321 -4.48 21.58 5.28
CA SER A 321 -5.89 21.24 5.49
C SER A 321 -6.12 19.90 6.20
N ALA A 322 -5.09 19.09 6.42
CA ALA A 322 -5.20 17.70 6.89
C ALA A 322 -6.13 17.52 8.10
N LYS A 323 -6.03 18.42 9.09
CA LYS A 323 -6.80 18.37 10.35
C LYS A 323 -8.30 18.62 10.19
N GLN A 324 -8.73 19.09 9.03
CA GLN A 324 -10.14 19.34 8.71
C GLN A 324 -10.84 18.06 8.21
N GLY A 325 -10.05 17.03 7.87
CA GLY A 325 -10.54 15.75 7.40
C GLY A 325 -11.31 14.97 8.46
N LYS A 326 -12.19 14.08 7.99
CA LYS A 326 -12.83 13.05 8.81
C LYS A 326 -12.40 11.69 8.30
N MET A 327 -12.24 10.73 9.21
CA MET A 327 -11.93 9.36 8.84
C MET A 327 -12.98 8.79 7.89
N ARG A 328 -12.54 8.26 6.75
CA ARG A 328 -13.40 7.66 5.72
C ARG A 328 -13.42 6.13 5.91
N HIS A 329 -14.61 5.57 6.04
CA HIS A 329 -14.88 4.12 6.02
C HIS A 329 -16.36 3.88 5.69
N PHE A 330 -16.71 2.68 5.26
CA PHE A 330 -18.10 2.26 5.00
C PHE A 330 -18.74 1.55 6.22
N GLY A 331 -17.97 1.36 7.30
CA GLY A 331 -18.44 0.74 8.55
C GLY A 331 -18.16 -0.77 8.59
N ASP A 332 -18.81 -1.46 9.54
CA ASP A 332 -18.74 -2.92 9.67
C ASP A 332 -19.62 -3.65 8.64
#